data_AF-A0AAP5IG30-F1
#
_entry.id   AF-A0AAP5IG30-F1
#
_cell.length_a   1.000
_cell.length_b   1.000
_cell.length_c   1.000
_cell.angle_alpha   90.00
_cell.angle_beta   90.00
_cell.angle_gamma   90.00
#
_symmetry.space_group_name_H-M   'P 1'
#
loop_
_entity.id
_entity.type
_entity.pdbx_description
1 polymer ?
#
loop_
_entity_poly.entity_id
_entity_poly.type
_entity_poly.pdbx_seq_one_letter_code
_entity_poly.pdbx_strand_id
1 'polypeptide(L)'
;MDWLPLLLALASPLILAVLIARYGVESLHWDEWGCEAPMLKAYLSGSLDWTALSAQCNESRPVFPKLIWLALTLVSGAADPRWEMFMGWLIVALTAWNVFALARRTLSLRDALWMSAGVNALLFSPSQHENWLWGAQMMLFLPALFLTSWLRVAWSAWPERTRALAGAALAVRIAASGEKCTVFYSRAYLAGGLF
;
A
#
# COMPACT_ATOMS: atom_id res chain seq x y z
N MET A 1 -12.68 -30.65 -7.73
CA MET A 1 -12.15 -29.31 -7.37
C MET A 1 -12.47 -28.38 -8.51
N ASP A 2 -13.26 -27.34 -8.27
CA ASP A 2 -13.55 -26.32 -9.28
C ASP A 2 -12.33 -25.38 -9.33
N TRP A 3 -11.52 -25.50 -10.38
CA TRP A 3 -10.31 -24.67 -10.56
C TRP A 3 -10.64 -23.24 -11.00
N LEU A 4 -11.85 -23.03 -11.54
CA LEU A 4 -12.30 -21.76 -12.08
C LEU A 4 -12.14 -20.56 -11.12
N PRO A 5 -12.66 -20.58 -9.87
CA PRO A 5 -12.53 -19.43 -8.97
C PRO A 5 -11.08 -19.15 -8.57
N LEU A 6 -10.23 -20.18 -8.49
CA LEU A 6 -8.80 -19.99 -8.25
C LEU A 6 -8.13 -19.27 -9.43
N LEU A 7 -8.40 -19.71 -10.65
CA LEU A 7 -7.86 -19.08 -11.86
C LEU A 7 -8.30 -17.62 -11.95
N LEU A 8 -9.58 -17.34 -11.68
CA LEU A 8 -10.10 -15.97 -11.67
C LEU A 8 -9.47 -15.11 -10.56
N ALA A 9 -9.27 -15.66 -9.36
CA ALA A 9 -8.61 -14.95 -8.27
C ALA A 9 -7.15 -14.61 -8.58
N LEU A 10 -6.45 -15.46 -9.35
CA LEU A 10 -5.06 -15.21 -9.75
C LEU A 10 -4.95 -14.36 -11.02
N ALA A 11 -5.96 -14.35 -11.89
CA ALA A 11 -5.92 -13.64 -13.16
C ALA A 11 -5.70 -12.13 -12.98
N SER A 12 -6.51 -11.46 -12.15
CA SER A 12 -6.42 -10.01 -11.95
C SER A 12 -5.05 -9.52 -11.47
N PRO A 13 -4.44 -10.08 -10.39
CA PRO A 13 -3.11 -9.64 -9.96
C PRO A 13 -2.03 -9.94 -11.01
N LEU A 14 -2.10 -11.06 -11.72
CA LEU A 14 -1.10 -11.40 -12.75
C LEU A 14 -1.22 -10.49 -13.99
N ILE A 15 -2.44 -10.22 -14.44
CA ILE A 15 -2.70 -9.28 -15.54
C ILE A 15 -2.14 -7.91 -15.17
N LEU A 16 -2.44 -7.42 -13.96
CA LEU A 16 -1.94 -6.11 -13.53
C LEU A 16 -0.41 -6.06 -13.43
N ALA A 17 0.24 -7.12 -12.92
CA ALA A 17 1.70 -7.19 -12.89
C ALA A 17 2.31 -7.09 -14.31
N VAL A 18 1.68 -7.74 -15.30
CA VAL A 18 2.07 -7.62 -16.72
C VAL A 18 1.83 -6.20 -17.24
N LEU A 19 0.72 -5.56 -16.86
CA LEU A 19 0.45 -4.17 -17.24
C LEU A 19 1.47 -3.20 -16.65
N ILE A 20 1.86 -3.35 -15.39
CA ILE A 20 2.92 -2.55 -14.76
C ILE A 20 4.25 -2.77 -15.50
N ALA A 21 4.59 -4.03 -15.81
CA ALA A 21 5.83 -4.33 -16.55
C ALA A 21 5.88 -3.70 -17.95
N ARG A 22 4.72 -3.50 -18.60
CA ARG A 22 4.62 -2.95 -19.97
C ARG A 22 4.43 -1.45 -20.03
N TYR A 23 3.69 -0.89 -19.06
CA TYR A 23 3.20 0.49 -19.11
C TYR A 23 3.63 1.32 -17.89
N GLY A 24 4.43 0.74 -16.97
CA GLY A 24 4.96 1.45 -15.81
C GLY A 24 5.82 2.63 -16.24
N VAL A 25 5.57 3.79 -15.63
CA VAL A 25 6.26 5.04 -15.92
C VAL A 25 7.64 5.05 -15.23
N GLU A 26 8.69 5.35 -16.00
CA GLU A 26 10.09 5.34 -15.50
C GLU A 26 10.49 6.64 -14.78
N SER A 27 9.68 7.67 -14.85
CA SER A 27 9.94 8.97 -14.25
C SER A 27 9.06 9.22 -13.03
N LEU A 28 9.62 9.88 -12.01
CA LEU A 28 8.84 10.41 -10.89
C LEU A 28 7.66 11.26 -11.42
N HIS A 29 6.54 11.20 -10.71
CA HIS A 29 5.26 11.77 -11.08
C HIS A 29 4.67 12.55 -9.91
N TRP A 30 4.27 13.80 -10.19
CA TRP A 30 3.57 14.69 -9.24
C TRP A 30 4.18 14.71 -7.83
N ASP A 31 3.48 14.10 -6.86
CA ASP A 31 3.85 14.09 -5.44
C ASP A 31 5.23 13.47 -5.20
N GLU A 32 5.68 12.54 -6.06
CA GLU A 32 7.01 11.93 -5.96
C GLU A 32 8.13 12.99 -6.08
N TRP A 33 7.96 13.99 -6.95
CA TRP A 33 8.90 15.11 -7.07
C TRP A 33 8.94 15.97 -5.81
N GLY A 34 7.81 16.17 -5.15
CA GLY A 34 7.72 16.98 -3.93
C GLY A 34 8.17 16.24 -2.67
N CYS A 35 8.01 14.91 -2.66
CA CYS A 35 8.13 14.11 -1.45
C CYS A 35 9.37 13.21 -1.43
N GLU A 36 9.66 12.56 -2.53
CA GLU A 36 10.73 11.57 -2.64
C GLU A 36 12.02 12.20 -3.17
N ALA A 37 11.94 13.00 -4.23
CA ALA A 37 13.12 13.61 -4.85
C ALA A 37 14.00 14.41 -3.85
N PRO A 38 13.47 15.17 -2.87
CA PRO A 38 14.29 15.84 -1.87
C PRO A 38 15.08 14.87 -0.98
N MET A 39 14.47 13.75 -0.60
CA MET A 39 15.13 12.70 0.18
C MET A 39 16.22 12.01 -0.66
N LEU A 40 15.92 11.66 -1.91
CA LEU A 40 16.90 11.07 -2.84
C LEU A 40 18.07 12.02 -3.10
N LYS A 41 17.81 13.31 -3.27
CA LYS A 41 18.85 14.33 -3.41
C LYS A 41 19.76 14.35 -2.19
N ALA A 42 19.20 14.34 -0.98
CA ALA A 42 19.98 14.30 0.26
C ALA A 42 20.80 13.01 0.39
N TYR A 43 20.24 11.87 -0.04
CA TYR A 43 20.95 10.60 -0.11
C TYR A 43 22.15 10.67 -1.08
N LEU A 44 21.94 11.14 -2.29
CA LEU A 44 22.99 11.26 -3.32
C LEU A 44 24.08 12.27 -2.94
N SER A 45 23.76 13.32 -2.20
CA SER A 45 24.75 14.30 -1.69
C SER A 45 25.46 13.86 -0.41
N GLY A 46 25.16 12.66 0.13
CA GLY A 46 25.73 12.18 1.39
C GLY A 46 25.28 12.98 2.62
N SER A 47 24.19 13.74 2.50
CA SER A 47 23.65 14.59 3.57
C SER A 47 22.31 14.08 4.09
N LEU A 48 22.00 12.80 3.89
CA LEU A 48 20.78 12.19 4.39
C LEU A 48 20.84 12.09 5.92
N ASP A 49 19.95 12.81 6.58
CA ASP A 49 19.80 12.82 8.02
C ASP A 49 18.33 12.59 8.42
N TRP A 50 18.06 12.63 9.73
CA TRP A 50 16.68 12.48 10.23
C TRP A 50 15.77 13.63 9.81
N THR A 51 16.32 14.82 9.61
CA THR A 51 15.58 15.99 9.15
C THR A 51 15.06 15.79 7.73
N ALA A 52 15.89 15.27 6.82
CA ALA A 52 15.52 14.97 5.44
C ALA A 52 14.47 13.85 5.37
N LEU A 53 14.64 12.78 6.16
CA LEU A 53 13.68 11.67 6.22
C LEU A 53 12.32 12.08 6.81
N SER A 54 12.31 12.93 7.83
CA SER A 54 11.07 13.42 8.49
C SER A 54 10.55 14.75 7.95
N ALA A 55 11.14 15.25 6.86
CA ALA A 55 10.70 16.44 6.18
C ALA A 55 9.24 16.31 5.71
N GLN A 56 8.52 17.42 5.78
CA GLN A 56 7.15 17.54 5.34
C GLN A 56 7.02 17.14 3.87
N CYS A 57 6.00 16.36 3.54
CA CYS A 57 5.59 16.00 2.19
C CYS A 57 4.08 16.21 2.11
N ASN A 58 3.67 17.20 1.32
CA ASN A 58 2.30 17.70 1.27
C ASN A 58 1.77 17.98 2.70
N GLU A 59 0.63 17.41 3.08
CA GLU A 59 0.01 17.59 4.40
C GLU A 59 0.54 16.62 5.48
N SER A 60 1.52 15.76 5.17
CA SER A 60 1.95 14.68 6.07
C SER A 60 3.47 14.59 6.22
N ARG A 61 3.92 13.78 7.19
CA ARG A 61 5.34 13.39 7.34
C ARG A 61 5.49 11.89 7.13
N PRO A 62 5.48 11.40 5.87
CA PRO A 62 5.44 9.98 5.55
C PRO A 62 6.82 9.32 5.71
N VAL A 63 7.33 9.29 6.94
CA VAL A 63 8.64 8.69 7.26
C VAL A 63 8.69 7.22 6.83
N PHE A 64 7.64 6.45 7.12
CA PHE A 64 7.63 5.02 6.80
C PHE A 64 7.61 4.74 5.29
N PRO A 65 6.73 5.38 4.47
CA PRO A 65 6.84 5.30 3.02
C PRO A 65 8.21 5.72 2.48
N LYS A 66 8.81 6.81 3.00
CA LYS A 66 10.17 7.26 2.61
C LYS A 66 11.25 6.21 2.86
N LEU A 67 11.16 5.47 3.97
CA LEU A 67 12.07 4.35 4.24
C LEU A 67 11.92 3.22 3.21
N ILE A 68 10.71 2.96 2.72
CA ILE A 68 10.49 1.96 1.66
C ILE A 68 11.10 2.45 0.35
N TRP A 69 10.84 3.70 -0.06
CA TRP A 69 11.45 4.31 -1.25
C TRP A 69 12.97 4.24 -1.22
N LEU A 70 13.58 4.62 -0.10
CA LEU A 70 15.01 4.53 0.08
C LEU A 70 15.51 3.08 -0.02
N ALA A 71 14.83 2.13 0.63
CA ALA A 71 15.20 0.72 0.54
C ALA A 71 15.11 0.18 -0.89
N LEU A 72 14.07 0.55 -1.65
CA LEU A 72 13.92 0.18 -3.06
C LEU A 72 15.02 0.79 -3.92
N THR A 73 15.38 2.05 -3.70
CA THR A 73 16.50 2.70 -4.38
C THR A 73 17.83 2.00 -4.09
N LEU A 74 18.07 1.62 -2.83
CA LEU A 74 19.28 0.89 -2.43
C LEU A 74 19.38 -0.49 -3.07
N VAL A 75 18.25 -1.21 -3.17
CA VAL A 75 18.21 -2.57 -3.74
C VAL A 75 18.30 -2.55 -5.26
N SER A 76 17.61 -1.63 -5.92
CA SER A 76 17.61 -1.52 -7.38
C SER A 76 18.85 -0.81 -7.93
N GLY A 77 19.55 -0.03 -7.10
CA GLY A 77 20.66 0.82 -7.52
C GLY A 77 20.25 2.06 -8.30
N ALA A 78 18.95 2.31 -8.48
CA ALA A 78 18.40 3.43 -9.23
C ALA A 78 17.11 3.94 -8.57
N ALA A 79 16.82 5.24 -8.71
CA ALA A 79 15.52 5.80 -8.33
C ALA A 79 14.51 5.55 -9.45
N ASP A 80 14.11 4.29 -9.64
CA ASP A 80 13.16 3.86 -10.68
C ASP A 80 11.78 3.56 -10.06
N PRO A 81 10.76 4.39 -10.31
CA PRO A 81 9.43 4.27 -9.72
C PRO A 81 8.71 2.95 -10.04
N ARG A 82 9.14 2.20 -11.06
CA ARG A 82 8.56 0.88 -11.37
C ARG A 82 8.74 -0.10 -10.22
N TRP A 83 9.83 -0.01 -9.46
CA TRP A 83 10.03 -0.82 -8.25
C TRP A 83 8.98 -0.51 -7.19
N GLU A 84 8.56 0.74 -7.09
CA GLU A 84 7.52 1.17 -6.16
C GLU A 84 6.14 0.71 -6.63
N MET A 85 5.87 0.73 -7.94
CA MET A 85 4.64 0.15 -8.50
C MET A 85 4.53 -1.34 -8.18
N PHE A 86 5.62 -2.10 -8.34
CA PHE A 86 5.66 -3.51 -7.95
C PHE A 86 5.57 -3.72 -6.44
N MET A 87 6.13 -2.82 -5.63
CA MET A 87 5.96 -2.85 -4.18
C MET A 87 4.51 -2.58 -3.78
N GLY A 88 3.84 -1.61 -4.41
CA GLY A 88 2.41 -1.36 -4.27
C GLY A 88 1.57 -2.59 -4.64
N TRP A 89 1.88 -3.22 -5.77
CA TRP A 89 1.27 -4.49 -6.18
C TRP A 89 1.45 -5.58 -5.12
N LEU A 90 2.65 -5.72 -4.56
CA LEU A 90 2.94 -6.68 -3.49
C LEU A 90 2.14 -6.39 -2.22
N ILE A 91 2.07 -5.12 -1.80
CA ILE A 91 1.28 -4.69 -0.63
C ILE A 91 -0.19 -5.05 -0.80
N VAL A 92 -0.76 -4.81 -1.98
CA VAL A 92 -2.15 -5.17 -2.28
C VAL A 92 -2.33 -6.68 -2.40
N ALA A 93 -1.35 -7.43 -2.91
CA ALA A 93 -1.36 -8.90 -2.93
C ALA A 93 -1.36 -9.49 -1.52
N LEU A 94 -0.56 -8.95 -0.61
CA LEU A 94 -0.58 -9.33 0.80
C LEU A 94 -1.90 -8.98 1.48
N THR A 95 -2.49 -7.84 1.12
CA THR A 95 -3.82 -7.43 1.60
C THR A 95 -4.90 -8.40 1.12
N ALA A 96 -4.91 -8.75 -0.16
CA ALA A 96 -5.82 -9.74 -0.74
C ALA A 96 -5.66 -11.12 -0.08
N TRP A 97 -4.41 -11.56 0.14
CA TRP A 97 -4.11 -12.78 0.88
C TRP A 97 -4.65 -12.75 2.30
N ASN A 98 -4.53 -11.61 3.00
CA ASN A 98 -5.08 -11.46 4.34
C ASN A 98 -6.61 -11.58 4.33
N VAL A 99 -7.28 -10.94 3.39
CA VAL A 99 -8.74 -11.04 3.21
C VAL A 99 -9.15 -12.49 2.94
N PHE A 100 -8.47 -13.19 2.03
CA PHE A 100 -8.73 -14.62 1.78
C PHE A 100 -8.53 -15.47 3.05
N ALA A 101 -7.43 -15.27 3.77
CA ALA A 101 -7.14 -16.01 5.00
C ALA A 101 -8.17 -15.78 6.11
N LEU A 102 -8.72 -14.56 6.21
CA LEU A 102 -9.83 -14.25 7.10
C LEU A 102 -11.12 -14.91 6.64
N ALA A 103 -11.42 -14.88 5.34
CA ALA A 103 -12.59 -15.52 4.74
C ALA A 103 -12.61 -17.03 4.96
N ARG A 104 -11.45 -17.69 4.86
CA ARG A 104 -11.30 -19.13 5.10
C ARG A 104 -11.68 -19.58 6.52
N ARG A 105 -11.85 -18.64 7.46
CA ARG A 105 -12.28 -18.94 8.82
C ARG A 105 -13.79 -19.05 8.98
N THR A 106 -14.55 -18.42 8.09
CA THR A 106 -16.02 -18.37 8.17
C THR A 106 -16.70 -19.04 6.98
N LEU A 107 -16.01 -19.13 5.83
CA LEU A 107 -16.54 -19.68 4.59
C LEU A 107 -15.91 -21.02 4.23
N SER A 108 -16.57 -21.78 3.36
CA SER A 108 -15.97 -22.94 2.69
C SER A 108 -14.80 -22.51 1.79
N LEU A 109 -13.93 -23.44 1.38
CA LEU A 109 -12.81 -23.08 0.49
C LEU A 109 -13.32 -22.55 -0.85
N ARG A 110 -14.37 -23.17 -1.39
CA ARG A 110 -14.98 -22.79 -2.66
C ARG A 110 -15.55 -21.38 -2.60
N ASP A 111 -16.30 -21.04 -1.55
CA ASP A 111 -16.92 -19.73 -1.41
C ASP A 111 -15.89 -18.65 -1.13
N ALA A 112 -14.85 -18.95 -0.33
CA ALA A 112 -13.73 -18.05 -0.12
C ALA A 112 -12.97 -17.74 -1.42
N LEU A 113 -12.79 -18.73 -2.30
CA LEU A 113 -12.15 -18.52 -3.60
C LEU A 113 -13.01 -17.64 -4.53
N TRP A 114 -14.34 -17.83 -4.55
CA TRP A 114 -15.24 -16.95 -5.29
C TRP A 114 -15.24 -15.52 -4.76
N MET A 115 -15.27 -15.37 -3.43
CA MET A 115 -15.14 -14.06 -2.79
C MET A 115 -13.80 -13.41 -3.14
N SER A 116 -12.71 -14.16 -3.09
CA SER A 116 -11.38 -13.67 -3.50
C SER A 116 -11.30 -13.30 -4.98
N ALA A 117 -11.97 -14.03 -5.87
CA ALA A 117 -12.05 -13.64 -7.27
C ALA A 117 -12.71 -12.26 -7.44
N GLY A 118 -13.84 -12.02 -6.76
CA GLY A 118 -14.51 -10.72 -6.77
C GLY A 118 -13.67 -9.60 -6.14
N VAL A 119 -13.09 -9.86 -4.96
CA VAL A 119 -12.21 -8.90 -4.28
C VAL A 119 -10.99 -8.56 -5.13
N ASN A 120 -10.34 -9.55 -5.74
CA ASN A 120 -9.14 -9.31 -6.56
C ASN A 120 -9.47 -8.60 -7.87
N ALA A 121 -10.65 -8.82 -8.45
CA ALA A 121 -11.10 -8.04 -9.60
C ALA A 121 -11.25 -6.54 -9.27
N LEU A 122 -11.70 -6.21 -8.06
CA LEU A 122 -11.78 -4.82 -7.60
C LEU A 122 -10.42 -4.26 -7.22
N LEU A 123 -9.66 -4.97 -6.38
CA LEU A 123 -8.37 -4.51 -5.90
C LEU A 123 -7.40 -4.29 -7.06
N PHE A 124 -7.27 -5.25 -7.98
CA PHE A 124 -6.32 -5.17 -9.10
C PHE A 124 -6.96 -4.63 -10.39
N SER A 125 -8.01 -3.81 -10.27
CA SER A 125 -8.73 -3.30 -11.43
C SER A 125 -7.85 -2.36 -12.28
N PRO A 126 -7.69 -2.63 -13.58
CA PRO A 126 -7.01 -1.71 -14.49
C PRO A 126 -7.71 -0.35 -14.63
N SER A 127 -8.98 -0.23 -14.22
CA SER A 127 -9.67 1.06 -14.22
C SER A 127 -8.96 2.10 -13.33
N GLN A 128 -8.24 1.64 -12.31
CA GLN A 128 -7.45 2.47 -11.40
C GLN A 128 -6.01 2.66 -11.89
N HIS A 129 -5.79 2.71 -13.20
CA HIS A 129 -4.46 2.79 -13.81
C HIS A 129 -3.56 3.90 -13.25
N GLU A 130 -4.10 5.07 -12.89
CA GLU A 130 -3.33 6.14 -12.23
C GLU A 130 -2.76 5.71 -10.86
N ASN A 131 -3.51 4.90 -10.11
CA ASN A 131 -3.03 4.35 -8.84
C ASN A 131 -1.98 3.25 -9.03
N TRP A 132 -1.92 2.65 -10.22
CA TRP A 132 -1.08 1.49 -10.51
C TRP A 132 0.19 1.81 -11.27
N LEU A 133 0.18 2.88 -12.06
CA LEU A 133 1.28 3.28 -12.93
C LEU A 133 2.11 4.44 -12.35
N TRP A 134 1.82 4.90 -11.14
CA TRP A 134 2.60 5.89 -10.38
C TRP A 134 3.13 5.24 -9.09
N GLY A 135 4.41 5.43 -8.76
CA GLY A 135 5.07 4.74 -7.64
C GLY A 135 4.58 5.19 -6.25
N ALA A 136 4.32 6.49 -6.10
CA ALA A 136 3.88 7.14 -4.85
C ALA A 136 2.65 6.48 -4.24
N GLN A 137 1.80 5.88 -5.06
CA GLN A 137 0.51 5.31 -4.67
C GLN A 137 0.64 4.12 -3.73
N MET A 138 1.82 3.48 -3.68
CA MET A 138 2.20 2.53 -2.64
C MET A 138 1.77 2.95 -1.24
N MET A 139 1.96 4.23 -0.89
CA MET A 139 1.67 4.72 0.46
C MET A 139 0.17 4.67 0.81
N LEU A 140 -0.71 4.75 -0.20
CA LEU A 140 -2.16 4.69 -0.01
C LEU A 140 -2.66 3.26 0.24
N PHE A 141 -1.89 2.25 -0.15
CA PHE A 141 -2.25 0.84 0.05
C PHE A 141 -1.84 0.31 1.43
N LEU A 142 -0.87 0.95 2.10
CA LEU A 142 -0.36 0.54 3.41
C LEU A 142 -1.42 0.47 4.52
N PRO A 143 -2.34 1.44 4.69
CA PRO A 143 -3.37 1.37 5.73
C PRO A 143 -4.21 0.09 5.64
N ALA A 144 -4.61 -0.32 4.43
CA ALA A 144 -5.38 -1.52 4.20
C ALA A 144 -4.60 -2.79 4.56
N LEU A 145 -3.31 -2.84 4.21
CA LEU A 145 -2.43 -3.93 4.61
C LEU A 145 -2.31 -4.02 6.14
N PHE A 146 -2.09 -2.89 6.82
CA PHE A 146 -1.96 -2.88 8.27
C PHE A 146 -3.24 -3.29 8.98
N LEU A 147 -4.39 -2.79 8.53
CA LEU A 147 -5.70 -3.13 9.09
C LEU A 147 -6.00 -4.63 8.94
N THR A 148 -5.83 -5.18 7.75
CA THR A 148 -6.11 -6.60 7.50
C THR A 148 -5.10 -7.51 8.22
N SER A 149 -3.84 -7.09 8.35
CA SER A 149 -2.83 -7.79 9.14
C SER A 149 -3.16 -7.76 10.63
N TRP A 150 -3.66 -6.62 11.14
CA TRP A 150 -4.09 -6.46 12.51
C TRP A 150 -5.24 -7.42 12.85
N LEU A 151 -6.25 -7.50 11.98
CA LEU A 151 -7.36 -8.45 12.14
C LEU A 151 -6.88 -9.91 12.19
N ARG A 152 -5.89 -10.28 11.37
CA ARG A 152 -5.30 -11.62 11.41
C ARG A 152 -4.58 -11.92 12.71
N VAL A 153 -3.84 -10.94 13.24
CA VAL A 153 -3.13 -11.07 14.53
C VAL A 153 -4.14 -11.15 15.67
N ALA A 154 -5.17 -10.31 15.68
CA ALA A 154 -6.21 -10.31 16.70
C ALA A 154 -6.89 -11.68 16.82
N TRP A 155 -7.10 -12.34 15.69
CA TRP A 155 -7.66 -13.68 15.59
C TRP A 155 -6.61 -14.81 15.60
N SER A 156 -5.32 -14.52 15.74
CA SER A 156 -4.30 -15.57 15.83
C SER A 156 -4.33 -16.30 17.18
N ALA A 157 -3.82 -17.53 17.22
CA ALA A 157 -3.61 -18.27 18.47
C ALA A 157 -2.34 -17.82 19.23
N TRP A 158 -1.78 -16.65 18.89
CA TRP A 158 -0.58 -16.14 19.53
C TRP A 158 -0.82 -15.76 20.99
N PRO A 159 0.22 -15.81 21.85
CA PRO A 159 0.12 -15.33 23.22
C PRO A 159 -0.40 -13.89 23.28
N GLU A 160 -1.19 -13.59 24.31
CA GLU A 160 -1.86 -12.29 24.47
C GLU A 160 -0.90 -11.11 24.38
N ARG A 161 0.28 -11.21 25.02
CA ARG A 161 1.32 -10.17 24.96
C ARG A 161 1.79 -9.90 23.52
N THR A 162 2.01 -10.96 22.74
CA THR A 162 2.47 -10.84 21.34
C THR A 162 1.37 -10.23 20.46
N ARG A 163 0.11 -10.62 20.67
CA ARG A 163 -1.04 -10.01 19.96
C ARG A 163 -1.20 -8.53 20.31
N ALA A 164 -1.08 -8.17 21.58
CA ALA A 164 -1.19 -6.79 22.04
C ALA A 164 -0.07 -5.91 21.46
N LEU A 165 1.19 -6.37 21.50
CA LEU A 165 2.33 -5.63 20.97
C LEU A 165 2.27 -5.48 19.44
N ALA A 166 2.02 -6.57 18.70
CA ALA A 166 1.87 -6.51 17.25
C ALA A 166 0.64 -5.69 16.86
N GLY A 167 -0.45 -5.78 17.63
CA GLY A 167 -1.65 -5.02 17.42
C GLY A 167 -1.44 -3.51 17.60
N ALA A 168 -0.77 -3.12 18.69
CA ALA A 168 -0.41 -1.73 18.96
C ALA A 168 0.53 -1.16 17.89
N ALA A 169 1.54 -1.92 17.46
CA ALA A 169 2.44 -1.50 16.40
C ALA A 169 1.71 -1.21 15.08
N LEU A 170 0.79 -2.10 14.68
CA LEU A 170 -0.03 -1.90 13.48
C LEU A 170 -1.01 -0.73 13.62
N ALA A 171 -1.65 -0.57 14.77
CA ALA A 171 -2.56 0.55 15.04
C ALA A 171 -1.84 1.92 14.98
N VAL A 172 -0.63 2.01 15.54
CA VAL A 172 0.22 3.22 15.43
C VAL A 172 0.53 3.52 13.97
N ARG A 173 0.83 2.50 13.15
CA ARG A 173 1.10 2.68 11.72
C ARG A 173 -0.13 3.11 10.94
N ILE A 174 -1.31 2.57 11.26
CA ILE A 174 -2.58 3.02 10.69
C ILE A 174 -2.82 4.49 11.02
N ALA A 175 -2.69 4.88 12.29
CA ALA A 175 -2.87 6.27 12.73
C ALA A 175 -1.88 7.23 12.07
N ALA A 176 -0.59 6.85 11.99
CA ALA A 176 0.44 7.65 11.33
C ALA A 176 0.23 7.76 9.80
N SER A 177 -0.39 6.74 9.18
CA SER A 177 -0.78 6.79 7.76
C SER A 177 -2.08 7.57 7.51
N GLY A 178 -2.91 7.74 8.55
CA GLY A 178 -4.22 8.40 8.51
C GLY A 178 -4.17 9.92 8.49
N GLU A 179 -3.00 10.55 8.64
CA GLU A 179 -2.83 12.02 8.55
C GLU A 179 -3.34 12.59 7.21
N LYS A 180 -3.47 11.77 6.16
CA LYS A 180 -4.10 12.17 4.88
C LYS A 180 -5.64 12.17 4.90
N CYS A 181 -6.30 11.31 5.69
CA CYS A 181 -7.77 11.23 5.70
C CYS A 181 -8.43 12.36 6.52
N THR A 182 -7.78 12.83 7.58
CA THR A 182 -8.35 13.88 8.44
C THR A 182 -8.31 15.27 7.81
N VAL A 183 -7.37 15.53 6.89
CA VAL A 183 -7.24 16.84 6.23
C VAL A 183 -8.19 16.98 5.03
N PHE A 184 -8.46 15.89 4.28
CA PHE A 184 -9.43 15.91 3.18
C PHE A 184 -10.88 16.07 3.65
N TYR A 185 -11.26 15.42 4.77
CA TYR A 185 -12.61 15.56 5.33
C TYR A 185 -12.83 16.89 6.06
N SER A 186 -11.80 17.44 6.73
CA SER A 186 -11.94 18.72 7.43
C SER A 186 -12.05 19.91 6.47
N ARG A 187 -11.38 19.89 5.31
CA ARG A 187 -11.57 20.93 4.27
C ARG A 187 -12.90 20.80 3.52
N ALA A 188 -13.41 19.59 3.27
CA ALA A 188 -14.72 19.40 2.65
C ALA A 188 -15.89 19.81 3.58
N TYR A 189 -15.76 19.65 4.89
CA TYR A 189 -16.77 20.11 5.85
C TYR A 189 -16.65 21.61 6.20
N LEU A 190 -15.46 22.19 6.15
CA LEU A 190 -15.27 23.64 6.40
C LEU A 190 -15.48 24.51 5.16
N ALA A 191 -15.46 23.94 3.95
CA ALA A 191 -15.83 24.62 2.71
C ALA A 191 -17.32 24.49 2.35
N GLY A 192 -18.13 23.86 3.19
CA GLY A 192 -19.60 23.79 3.06
C GLY A 192 -20.34 25.06 3.51
N GLY A 193 -19.65 26.20 3.57
CA GLY A 193 -20.25 27.52 3.73
C GLY A 193 -20.10 28.31 2.43
N LEU A 194 -21.23 28.51 1.74
CA LEU A 194 -21.44 29.29 0.50
C LEU A 194 -21.33 28.51 -0.82
N PHE A 195 -22.43 27.82 -1.14
CA PHE A 195 -23.19 28.11 -2.37
C PHE A 195 -24.65 28.35 -1.97
#